data_AF-A0A7C4B258-F1
#
_entry.id   AF-A0A7C4B258-F1
#
_cell.length_a   1.000
_cell.length_b   1.000
_cell.length_c   1.000
_cell.angle_alpha   90.00
_cell.angle_beta   90.00
_cell.angle_gamma   90.00
#
_symmetry.space_group_name_H-M   'P 1'
#
loop_
_entity.id
_entity.type
_entity.pdbx_description
1 polymer ?
#
loop_
_entity_poly.entity_id
_entity_poly.type
_entity_poly.pdbx_seq_one_letter_code
_entity_poly.pdbx_strand_id
1 'polypeptide(L)'
;MKQFHKLPEIADKFNVSPKSRRTFRGGYKGRWMRRKVLIFIVFICLLVQFAPAVSADDPSSVFVRVKLSMGTPASVTVNVDGNYSVANTGEPLGRNAYTVKLSGGKIKLYLGGARIFSGSSLTLKQHAPTAGKNNYITLNNSKYGNTNYLGDMQFCADSSGSYIVVINKVYIEDYLYGVLPYEMSDSWPVEALKAQAVCARNYALSHIGGGSYDVVDTSANQVYRGYKASTVNSIRAVDETAGVTAVCEGKLADVYYSASNGGYTEIPQHVWSASAKLLPYHIIQEDPYDAANPYSSQEALIFPKDISGSNKISYQYASGGKMVAGSGGESARAEKYLLSKALPAVAAKGYAASSVADIQILGINSITPDTYESQHNIKDYNGNDACVCFQNAAVNMTVSAKRFVPDSVAGDVNGDGKLTISDYTLVRLYLLSLREFNDAEKAAADVNGDGKVSVADYTLMRLALLGLKGLNGLGAGSYVTEPVTV
;
A
#
# COMPACT_ATOMS: atom_id res chain seq x y z
N MET A 1 -53.20 24.50 -14.25
CA MET A 1 -54.19 25.37 -13.58
C MET A 1 -53.59 25.76 -12.23
N LYS A 2 -53.23 27.05 -12.05
CA LYS A 2 -52.79 27.77 -10.82
C LYS A 2 -51.50 27.27 -10.11
N GLN A 3 -50.56 28.09 -9.64
CA GLN A 3 -50.30 29.53 -9.75
C GLN A 3 -48.86 29.82 -9.26
N PHE A 4 -48.17 30.68 -10.03
CA PHE A 4 -47.05 31.57 -9.72
C PHE A 4 -46.60 31.79 -8.26
N HIS A 5 -45.27 31.89 -8.08
CA HIS A 5 -44.63 33.13 -7.61
C HIS A 5 -43.19 33.27 -8.15
N LYS A 6 -42.84 34.49 -8.55
CA LYS A 6 -41.60 34.93 -9.21
C LYS A 6 -41.01 36.10 -8.41
N LEU A 7 -39.68 36.12 -8.28
CA LEU A 7 -38.75 37.28 -8.36
C LEU A 7 -38.69 38.29 -7.18
N PRO A 8 -37.58 39.06 -6.99
CA PRO A 8 -36.77 39.69 -8.07
C PRO A 8 -35.24 39.81 -7.96
N GLU A 9 -34.65 40.01 -9.15
CA GLU A 9 -33.35 40.65 -9.43
C GLU A 9 -33.32 42.12 -8.98
N ILE A 10 -32.13 42.59 -8.58
CA ILE A 10 -31.82 44.01 -8.45
C ILE A 10 -30.60 44.30 -9.32
N ALA A 11 -30.81 45.15 -10.33
CA ALA A 11 -29.78 45.90 -11.03
C ALA A 11 -30.03 47.41 -10.85
N ASP A 12 -28.92 48.15 -10.92
CA ASP A 12 -28.75 49.57 -11.20
C ASP A 12 -28.90 50.65 -10.12
N LYS A 13 -27.81 51.43 -9.99
CA LYS A 13 -27.66 52.83 -9.55
C LYS A 13 -26.14 53.10 -9.51
N PHE A 14 -25.47 54.04 -10.17
CA PHE A 14 -25.68 55.42 -10.66
C PHE A 14 -24.52 55.73 -11.66
N ASN A 15 -24.36 56.82 -12.42
CA ASN A 15 -25.17 57.86 -13.08
C ASN A 15 -24.15 58.87 -13.71
N VAL A 16 -24.51 59.52 -14.83
CA VAL A 16 -24.04 60.81 -15.44
C VAL A 16 -22.60 61.02 -15.99
N SER A 17 -22.43 60.98 -17.34
CA SER A 17 -22.39 62.09 -18.36
C SER A 17 -21.62 63.45 -18.11
N PRO A 18 -21.40 64.36 -19.10
CA PRO A 18 -20.27 64.41 -20.07
C PRO A 18 -19.65 65.83 -20.31
N LYS A 19 -18.52 65.96 -21.05
CA LYS A 19 -18.13 67.03 -22.05
C LYS A 19 -16.59 67.16 -22.15
N SER A 20 -15.99 66.87 -23.32
CA SER A 20 -15.49 67.81 -24.35
C SER A 20 -14.21 68.58 -23.93
N ARG A 21 -13.07 68.69 -24.64
CA ARG A 21 -12.75 68.80 -26.08
C ARG A 21 -11.24 68.54 -26.32
N ARG A 22 -10.94 68.07 -27.54
CA ARG A 22 -9.78 68.37 -28.43
C ARG A 22 -8.35 67.85 -28.14
N THR A 23 -8.01 66.87 -28.99
CA THR A 23 -6.82 66.72 -29.86
C THR A 23 -5.43 66.54 -29.24
N PHE A 24 -4.87 65.34 -29.42
CA PHE A 24 -3.49 65.19 -29.89
C PHE A 24 -3.35 63.95 -30.81
N ARG A 25 -2.58 64.12 -31.88
CA ARG A 25 -2.27 63.16 -32.94
C ARG A 25 -1.31 62.05 -32.45
N GLY A 26 -1.40 60.89 -33.09
CA GLY A 26 -0.35 59.84 -33.15
C GLY A 26 -0.74 58.57 -32.39
N GLY A 27 -0.68 57.35 -32.90
CA GLY A 27 -0.18 56.82 -34.17
C GLY A 27 -0.65 55.36 -34.27
N TYR A 28 -0.90 54.93 -35.50
CA TYR A 28 -1.34 53.60 -35.89
C TYR A 28 -0.29 52.54 -35.53
N LYS A 29 -0.51 51.67 -34.52
CA LYS A 29 0.24 50.40 -34.36
C LYS A 29 -0.35 49.33 -33.43
N GLY A 30 -1.56 49.50 -32.88
CA GLY A 30 -2.11 48.57 -31.86
C GLY A 30 -3.22 47.62 -32.30
N ARG A 31 -3.81 47.79 -33.49
CA ARG A 31 -5.09 47.14 -33.84
C ARG A 31 -4.95 45.81 -34.60
N TRP A 32 -3.76 45.52 -35.13
CA TRP A 32 -3.47 44.29 -35.89
C TRP A 32 -3.05 43.10 -35.02
N MET A 33 -2.44 43.36 -33.87
CA MET A 33 -1.98 42.30 -32.95
C MET A 33 -3.14 41.68 -32.14
N ARG A 34 -4.15 42.46 -31.76
CA ARG A 34 -5.28 41.97 -30.95
C ARG A 34 -6.21 41.01 -31.70
N ARG A 35 -6.34 41.14 -33.03
CA ARG A 35 -7.11 40.19 -33.85
C ARG A 35 -6.38 38.87 -34.08
N LYS A 36 -5.05 38.88 -34.20
CA LYS A 36 -4.26 37.65 -34.34
C LYS A 36 -4.20 36.85 -33.03
N VAL A 37 -4.09 37.52 -31.88
CA VAL A 37 -4.11 36.84 -30.57
C VAL A 37 -5.49 36.22 -30.28
N LEU A 38 -6.60 36.89 -30.62
CA LEU A 38 -7.94 36.32 -30.44
C LEU A 38 -8.20 35.13 -31.37
N ILE A 39 -7.74 35.20 -32.64
CA ILE A 39 -7.86 34.07 -33.58
C ILE A 39 -6.97 32.90 -33.15
N PHE A 40 -5.78 33.16 -32.61
CA PHE A 40 -4.87 32.11 -32.13
C PHE A 40 -5.37 31.43 -30.85
N ILE A 41 -6.02 32.16 -29.93
CA ILE A 41 -6.67 31.58 -28.75
C ILE A 41 -7.91 30.77 -29.14
N VAL A 42 -8.72 31.24 -30.09
CA VAL A 42 -9.87 30.47 -30.61
C VAL A 42 -9.42 29.22 -31.38
N PHE A 43 -8.28 29.26 -32.10
CA PHE A 43 -7.71 28.08 -32.77
C PHE A 43 -7.13 27.06 -31.78
N ILE A 44 -6.51 27.50 -30.68
CA ILE A 44 -6.04 26.61 -29.61
C ILE A 44 -7.23 25.98 -28.87
N CYS A 45 -8.30 26.75 -28.60
CA CYS A 45 -9.52 26.20 -28.00
C CYS A 45 -10.28 25.22 -28.93
N LEU A 46 -10.22 25.39 -30.25
CA LEU A 46 -10.77 24.45 -31.23
C LEU A 46 -9.90 23.20 -31.44
N LEU A 47 -8.58 23.30 -31.27
CA LEU A 47 -7.66 22.15 -31.31
C LEU A 47 -7.71 21.29 -30.03
N VAL A 48 -8.19 21.83 -28.90
CA VAL A 48 -8.41 21.07 -27.67
C VAL A 48 -9.74 20.27 -27.70
N GLN A 49 -10.62 20.51 -28.67
CA GLN A 49 -11.86 19.72 -28.86
C GLN A 49 -11.70 18.47 -29.74
N PHE A 50 -10.50 18.23 -30.29
CA PHE A 50 -10.17 17.02 -31.05
C PHE A 50 -8.89 16.36 -30.52
N ALA A 51 -8.65 16.41 -29.21
CA ALA A 51 -7.99 15.25 -28.61
C ALA A 51 -8.93 14.07 -28.87
N PRO A 52 -8.46 12.94 -29.46
CA PRO A 52 -9.25 11.73 -29.32
C PRO A 52 -9.53 11.62 -27.83
N ALA A 53 -10.80 11.43 -27.46
CA ALA A 53 -11.07 10.87 -26.16
C ALA A 53 -10.19 9.62 -26.13
N VAL A 54 -9.09 9.68 -25.37
CA VAL A 54 -8.53 8.47 -24.81
C VAL A 54 -9.73 7.95 -24.06
N SER A 55 -10.38 6.94 -24.67
CA SER A 55 -11.30 6.13 -23.91
C SER A 55 -10.49 5.79 -22.68
N ALA A 56 -10.95 6.23 -21.50
CA ALA A 56 -10.58 5.50 -20.31
C ALA A 56 -10.90 4.06 -20.70
N ASP A 57 -9.87 3.21 -20.80
CA ASP A 57 -10.10 1.78 -20.94
C ASP A 57 -11.05 1.48 -19.79
N ASP A 58 -12.27 1.07 -20.13
CA ASP A 58 -13.24 0.64 -19.15
C ASP A 58 -12.48 -0.35 -18.25
N PRO A 59 -12.41 -0.18 -16.92
CA PRO A 59 -11.76 -1.15 -16.05
C PRO A 59 -12.28 -2.57 -16.27
N SER A 60 -13.51 -2.70 -16.79
CA SER A 60 -14.10 -3.95 -17.23
C SER A 60 -13.43 -4.59 -18.46
N SER A 61 -12.53 -3.91 -19.17
CA SER A 61 -11.80 -4.41 -20.35
C SER A 61 -10.46 -5.09 -20.02
N VAL A 62 -10.00 -4.96 -18.77
CA VAL A 62 -8.75 -5.56 -18.30
C VAL A 62 -8.96 -7.04 -17.97
N PHE A 63 -8.07 -7.89 -18.49
CA PHE A 63 -8.08 -9.32 -18.23
C PHE A 63 -6.93 -9.75 -17.33
N VAL A 64 -7.21 -10.72 -16.46
CA VAL A 64 -6.21 -11.47 -15.70
C VAL A 64 -6.10 -12.87 -16.29
N ARG A 65 -4.89 -13.33 -16.60
CA ARG A 65 -4.62 -14.71 -17.03
C ARG A 65 -4.13 -15.52 -15.85
N VAL A 66 -4.98 -16.40 -15.34
CA VAL A 66 -4.69 -17.24 -14.17
C VAL A 66 -4.29 -18.65 -14.61
N LYS A 67 -3.08 -19.08 -14.27
CA LYS A 67 -2.69 -20.49 -14.43
C LYS A 67 -3.33 -21.34 -13.33
N LEU A 68 -4.11 -22.34 -13.73
CA LEU A 68 -4.86 -23.19 -12.82
C LEU A 68 -4.02 -24.38 -12.32
N SER A 69 -4.26 -24.78 -11.06
CA SER A 69 -3.64 -25.94 -10.39
C SER A 69 -4.21 -27.27 -10.90
N MET A 70 -3.77 -27.68 -12.10
CA MET A 70 -4.26 -28.89 -12.77
C MET A 70 -3.33 -30.12 -12.66
N GLY A 71 -2.17 -29.99 -12.01
CA GLY A 71 -1.13 -31.01 -12.03
C GLY A 71 -0.46 -31.15 -13.39
N THR A 72 -0.24 -32.39 -13.86
CA THR A 72 0.38 -32.69 -15.16
C THR A 72 -0.53 -33.55 -16.07
N PRO A 73 -1.76 -33.10 -16.39
CA PRO A 73 -2.72 -33.93 -17.08
C PRO A 73 -2.41 -34.03 -18.58
N ALA A 74 -2.49 -35.24 -19.15
CA ALA A 74 -2.52 -35.43 -20.60
C ALA A 74 -3.93 -35.27 -21.21
N SER A 75 -4.96 -35.27 -20.36
CA SER A 75 -6.37 -35.11 -20.72
C SER A 75 -7.14 -34.32 -19.65
N VAL A 76 -7.99 -33.40 -20.06
CA VAL A 76 -8.85 -32.58 -19.18
C VAL A 76 -10.29 -32.65 -19.67
N THR A 77 -11.23 -32.94 -18.77
CA THR A 77 -12.66 -32.85 -19.06
C THR A 77 -13.14 -31.44 -18.76
N VAL A 78 -13.90 -30.87 -19.70
CA VAL A 78 -14.42 -29.51 -19.67
C VAL A 78 -15.94 -29.56 -19.80
N ASN A 79 -16.66 -29.22 -18.74
CA ASN A 79 -18.11 -29.13 -18.80
C ASN A 79 -18.49 -27.69 -19.16
N VAL A 80 -18.99 -27.49 -20.38
CA VAL A 80 -19.46 -26.18 -20.84
C VAL A 80 -20.93 -26.04 -20.44
N ASP A 81 -21.26 -25.01 -19.65
CA ASP A 81 -22.63 -24.59 -19.38
C ASP A 81 -22.75 -23.08 -19.60
N GLY A 82 -22.81 -22.69 -20.87
CA GLY A 82 -22.83 -21.29 -21.27
C GLY A 82 -22.77 -21.07 -22.77
N ASN A 83 -22.64 -19.81 -23.14
CA ASN A 83 -22.45 -19.38 -24.52
C ASN A 83 -20.95 -19.31 -24.82
N TYR A 84 -20.41 -20.38 -25.40
CA TYR A 84 -18.98 -20.51 -25.70
C TYR A 84 -18.76 -20.90 -27.16
N SER A 85 -17.59 -20.56 -27.70
CA SER A 85 -17.12 -21.07 -28.98
C SER A 85 -15.63 -21.40 -28.94
N VAL A 86 -15.15 -22.17 -29.91
CA VAL A 86 -13.72 -22.31 -30.16
C VAL A 86 -13.21 -21.03 -30.81
N ALA A 87 -12.28 -20.31 -30.17
CA ALA A 87 -11.87 -18.96 -30.59
C ALA A 87 -11.32 -18.91 -32.03
N ASN A 88 -10.57 -19.92 -32.44
CA ASN A 88 -9.90 -19.95 -33.75
C ASN A 88 -10.82 -20.29 -34.92
N THR A 89 -11.90 -21.05 -34.67
CA THR A 89 -12.81 -21.53 -35.74
C THR A 89 -14.16 -20.85 -35.69
N GLY A 90 -14.53 -20.22 -34.56
CA GLY A 90 -15.88 -19.72 -34.31
C GLY A 90 -16.89 -20.83 -34.02
N GLU A 91 -16.47 -22.10 -33.95
CA GLU A 91 -17.36 -23.24 -33.75
C GLU A 91 -18.08 -23.12 -32.40
N PRO A 92 -19.42 -23.02 -32.37
CA PRO A 92 -20.16 -22.89 -31.13
C PRO A 92 -20.13 -24.19 -30.32
N LEU A 93 -20.09 -24.05 -29.00
CA LEU A 93 -20.07 -25.18 -28.07
C LEU A 93 -21.41 -25.26 -27.35
N GLY A 94 -22.10 -26.38 -27.53
CA GLY A 94 -23.31 -26.69 -26.80
C GLY A 94 -23.02 -27.06 -25.35
N ARG A 95 -24.09 -27.13 -24.53
CA ARG A 95 -24.01 -27.57 -23.14
C ARG A 95 -23.66 -29.04 -23.05
N ASN A 96 -22.38 -29.37 -22.93
CA ASN A 96 -21.87 -30.72 -22.95
C ASN A 96 -20.56 -30.85 -22.18
N ALA A 97 -20.20 -32.10 -21.87
CA ALA A 97 -18.85 -32.47 -21.48
C ALA A 97 -17.98 -32.64 -22.72
N TYR A 98 -16.91 -31.86 -22.80
CA TYR A 98 -15.86 -31.97 -23.81
C TYR A 98 -14.60 -32.55 -23.20
N THR A 99 -13.77 -33.20 -24.02
CA THR A 99 -12.46 -33.70 -23.58
C THR A 99 -11.35 -33.02 -24.37
N VAL A 100 -10.45 -32.34 -23.66
CA VAL A 100 -9.21 -31.79 -24.20
C VAL A 100 -8.10 -32.81 -24.01
N LYS A 101 -7.38 -33.17 -25.07
CA LYS A 101 -6.25 -34.12 -25.01
C LYS A 101 -5.00 -33.52 -25.64
N LEU A 102 -3.84 -33.79 -25.03
CA LEU A 102 -2.53 -33.52 -25.63
C LEU A 102 -2.04 -34.79 -26.33
N SER A 103 -1.79 -34.71 -27.63
CA SER A 103 -1.32 -35.86 -28.41
C SER A 103 -0.56 -35.40 -29.65
N GLY A 104 0.70 -35.85 -29.76
CA GLY A 104 1.59 -35.44 -30.85
C GLY A 104 1.93 -33.95 -30.84
N GLY A 105 2.15 -33.37 -29.64
CA GLY A 105 2.45 -31.94 -29.46
C GLY A 105 1.29 -30.99 -29.77
N LYS A 106 0.07 -31.52 -29.99
CA LYS A 106 -1.12 -30.72 -30.30
C LYS A 106 -2.21 -30.92 -29.27
N ILE A 107 -2.92 -29.84 -28.98
CA ILE A 107 -4.15 -29.80 -28.20
C ILE A 107 -5.31 -30.16 -29.13
N LYS A 108 -6.10 -31.14 -28.71
CA LYS A 108 -7.25 -31.66 -29.46
C LYS A 108 -8.49 -31.59 -28.59
N LEU A 109 -9.60 -31.09 -29.13
CA LEU A 109 -10.90 -31.05 -28.46
C LEU A 109 -11.80 -32.14 -29.03
N TYR A 110 -12.51 -32.84 -28.15
CA TYR A 110 -13.43 -33.90 -28.48
C TYR A 110 -14.81 -33.67 -27.86
N LEU A 111 -15.85 -34.03 -28.60
CA LEU A 111 -17.21 -34.23 -28.09
C LEU A 111 -17.53 -35.72 -28.24
N GLY A 112 -17.62 -36.45 -27.12
CA GLY A 112 -17.62 -37.91 -27.14
C GLY A 112 -16.39 -38.46 -27.87
N GLY A 113 -16.58 -39.25 -28.92
CA GLY A 113 -15.49 -39.78 -29.75
C GLY A 113 -15.05 -38.86 -30.91
N ALA A 114 -15.84 -37.84 -31.25
CA ALA A 114 -15.59 -36.99 -32.41
C ALA A 114 -14.61 -35.87 -32.08
N ARG A 115 -13.52 -35.76 -32.86
CA ARG A 115 -12.57 -34.65 -32.74
C ARG A 115 -13.14 -33.42 -33.45
N ILE A 116 -13.33 -32.33 -32.72
CA ILE A 116 -13.87 -31.08 -33.25
C ILE A 116 -12.80 -29.99 -33.43
N PHE A 117 -11.63 -30.14 -32.80
CA PHE A 117 -10.51 -29.20 -32.98
C PHE A 117 -9.15 -29.89 -32.85
N SER A 118 -8.12 -29.34 -33.50
CA SER A 118 -6.72 -29.72 -33.31
C SER A 118 -5.81 -28.52 -33.62
N GLY A 119 -4.97 -28.11 -32.66
CA GLY A 119 -4.04 -26.99 -32.81
C GLY A 119 -2.88 -27.04 -31.80
N SER A 120 -1.97 -26.07 -31.85
CA SER A 120 -0.91 -25.89 -30.83
C SER A 120 -1.48 -25.40 -29.49
N SER A 121 -2.57 -24.64 -29.54
CA SER A 121 -3.36 -24.20 -28.39
C SER A 121 -4.85 -24.22 -28.74
N LEU A 122 -5.70 -24.25 -27.71
CA LEU A 122 -7.15 -24.14 -27.80
C LEU A 122 -7.61 -23.04 -26.85
N THR A 123 -8.50 -22.16 -27.31
CA THR A 123 -9.21 -21.23 -26.44
C THR A 123 -10.71 -21.43 -26.61
N LEU A 124 -11.39 -21.69 -25.50
CA LEU A 124 -12.85 -21.68 -25.39
C LEU A 124 -13.24 -20.26 -25.00
N LYS A 125 -13.76 -19.50 -25.97
CA LYS A 125 -14.11 -18.10 -25.81
C LYS A 125 -15.50 -17.98 -25.24
N GLN A 126 -15.65 -17.25 -24.13
CA GLN A 126 -16.96 -16.92 -23.57
C GLN A 126 -17.59 -15.77 -24.36
N HIS A 127 -18.90 -15.84 -24.56
CA HIS A 127 -19.70 -14.78 -25.15
C HIS A 127 -20.75 -14.28 -24.16
N ALA A 128 -21.50 -13.25 -24.57
CA ALA A 128 -22.58 -12.69 -23.77
C ALA A 128 -23.54 -13.80 -23.26
N PRO A 129 -23.92 -13.75 -21.98
CA PRO A 129 -24.77 -14.76 -21.37
C PRO A 129 -26.15 -14.80 -22.04
N THR A 130 -26.75 -15.98 -22.07
CA THR A 130 -28.16 -16.12 -22.43
C THR A 130 -29.03 -15.98 -21.19
N ALA A 131 -30.08 -15.15 -21.24
CA ALA A 131 -30.96 -14.93 -20.10
C ALA A 131 -31.52 -16.25 -19.53
N GLY A 132 -31.52 -16.38 -18.20
CA GLY A 132 -31.99 -17.57 -17.48
C GLY A 132 -31.09 -18.81 -17.60
N LYS A 133 -29.89 -18.66 -18.16
CA LYS A 133 -28.91 -19.74 -18.32
C LYS A 133 -27.61 -19.40 -17.61
N ASN A 134 -26.98 -20.43 -17.05
CA ASN A 134 -25.59 -20.35 -16.61
C ASN A 134 -24.68 -19.95 -17.78
N ASN A 135 -23.55 -19.33 -17.45
CA ASN A 135 -22.53 -18.96 -18.42
C ASN A 135 -21.14 -19.18 -17.83
N TYR A 136 -20.75 -20.43 -17.59
CA TYR A 136 -19.43 -20.77 -17.05
C TYR A 136 -18.94 -22.12 -17.60
N ILE A 137 -17.66 -22.39 -17.38
CA ILE A 137 -17.04 -23.70 -17.60
C ILE A 137 -16.73 -24.35 -16.25
N THR A 138 -17.07 -25.62 -16.07
CA THR A 138 -16.67 -26.40 -14.89
C THR A 138 -15.50 -27.32 -15.22
N LEU A 139 -14.42 -27.24 -14.44
CA LEU A 139 -13.27 -28.14 -14.47
C LEU A 139 -13.05 -28.78 -13.10
N ASN A 140 -12.47 -29.98 -13.07
CA ASN A 140 -11.94 -30.54 -11.82
C ASN A 140 -10.51 -30.04 -11.61
N ASN A 141 -10.36 -29.02 -10.77
CA ASN A 141 -9.08 -28.48 -10.33
C ASN A 141 -8.45 -29.43 -9.30
N SER A 142 -7.17 -29.77 -9.45
CA SER A 142 -6.53 -30.77 -8.58
C SER A 142 -6.44 -30.35 -7.11
N LYS A 143 -6.50 -29.04 -6.82
CA LYS A 143 -6.44 -28.50 -5.45
C LYS A 143 -7.82 -28.21 -4.86
N TYR A 144 -8.78 -27.82 -5.71
CA TYR A 144 -10.09 -27.29 -5.27
C TYR A 144 -11.29 -28.15 -5.68
N GLY A 145 -11.09 -29.21 -6.46
CA GLY A 145 -12.14 -30.06 -7.00
C GLY A 145 -12.95 -29.37 -8.10
N ASN A 146 -14.21 -29.76 -8.25
CA ASN A 146 -15.10 -29.20 -9.27
C ASN A 146 -15.34 -27.70 -9.04
N THR A 147 -14.87 -26.89 -9.97
CA THR A 147 -14.86 -25.43 -9.87
C THR A 147 -15.42 -24.82 -11.15
N ASN A 148 -16.28 -23.81 -11.01
CA ASN A 148 -16.83 -23.05 -12.14
C ASN A 148 -15.95 -21.85 -12.44
N TYR A 149 -15.68 -21.58 -13.70
CA TYR A 149 -14.84 -20.47 -14.16
C TYR A 149 -15.61 -19.61 -15.16
N LEU A 150 -15.59 -18.30 -14.93
CA LEU A 150 -16.02 -17.29 -15.89
C LEU A 150 -14.88 -16.95 -16.85
N GLY A 151 -15.17 -16.23 -17.92
CA GLY A 151 -14.19 -15.84 -18.93
C GLY A 151 -13.78 -16.98 -19.87
N ASP A 152 -12.72 -16.70 -20.61
CA ASP A 152 -12.16 -17.62 -21.58
C ASP A 152 -11.32 -18.71 -20.89
N MET A 153 -11.30 -19.90 -21.48
CA MET A 153 -10.47 -21.00 -21.01
C MET A 153 -9.47 -21.41 -22.09
N GLN A 154 -8.18 -21.25 -21.81
CA GLN A 154 -7.08 -21.59 -22.71
C GLN A 154 -6.38 -22.87 -22.28
N PHE A 155 -6.03 -23.69 -23.26
CA PHE A 155 -5.28 -24.93 -23.10
C PHE A 155 -4.08 -24.89 -24.06
N CYS A 156 -2.89 -25.14 -23.53
CA CYS A 156 -1.66 -25.28 -24.30
C CYS A 156 -0.83 -26.44 -23.73
N ALA A 157 0.15 -26.91 -24.50
CA ALA A 157 1.15 -27.82 -23.95
C ALA A 157 2.11 -27.03 -23.04
N ASP A 158 2.59 -27.67 -21.98
CA ASP A 158 3.76 -27.19 -21.25
C ASP A 158 4.98 -27.05 -22.19
N SER A 159 5.97 -26.29 -21.76
CA SER A 159 7.28 -26.11 -22.41
C SER A 159 7.93 -27.41 -22.89
N SER A 160 7.81 -28.51 -22.12
CA SER A 160 8.34 -29.83 -22.48
C SER A 160 7.47 -30.62 -23.48
N GLY A 161 6.23 -30.18 -23.75
CA GLY A 161 5.26 -30.92 -24.54
C GLY A 161 4.62 -32.12 -23.83
N SER A 162 4.84 -32.27 -22.51
CA SER A 162 4.48 -33.49 -21.76
C SER A 162 3.05 -33.49 -21.20
N TYR A 163 2.51 -32.33 -20.85
CA TYR A 163 1.18 -32.20 -20.23
C TYR A 163 0.48 -30.90 -20.64
N ILE A 164 -0.81 -30.81 -20.33
CA ILE A 164 -1.66 -29.65 -20.62
C ILE A 164 -1.52 -28.61 -19.50
N VAL A 165 -1.23 -27.37 -19.89
CA VAL A 165 -1.37 -26.19 -19.04
C VAL A 165 -2.73 -25.56 -19.33
N VAL A 166 -3.47 -25.24 -18.26
CA VAL A 166 -4.80 -24.60 -18.34
C VAL A 166 -4.71 -23.20 -17.77
N ILE A 167 -5.15 -22.22 -18.55
CA ILE A 167 -5.11 -20.80 -18.22
C ILE A 167 -6.52 -20.23 -18.35
N ASN A 168 -7.05 -19.67 -17.27
CA ASN A 168 -8.32 -18.95 -17.30
C ASN A 168 -8.03 -17.47 -17.56
N LYS A 169 -8.49 -16.95 -18.70
CA LYS A 169 -8.40 -15.52 -19.03
C LYS A 169 -9.76 -14.89 -18.74
N VAL A 170 -9.81 -14.08 -17.70
CA VAL A 170 -11.06 -13.61 -17.10
C VAL A 170 -10.98 -12.10 -16.88
N TYR A 171 -12.11 -11.40 -17.02
CA TYR A 171 -12.16 -9.96 -16.72
C TYR A 171 -11.85 -9.71 -15.25
N ILE A 172 -11.23 -8.57 -14.94
CA ILE A 172 -10.70 -8.34 -13.58
C ILE A 172 -11.79 -8.40 -12.50
N GLU A 173 -12.99 -7.91 -12.75
CA GLU A 173 -14.09 -7.97 -11.77
C GLU A 173 -14.58 -9.42 -11.58
N ASP A 174 -14.72 -10.18 -12.67
CA ASP A 174 -15.08 -11.61 -12.62
C ASP A 174 -14.00 -12.45 -11.91
N TYR A 175 -12.72 -12.09 -12.06
CA TYR A 175 -11.61 -12.69 -11.33
C TYR A 175 -11.78 -12.49 -9.83
N LEU A 176 -12.16 -11.28 -9.40
CA LEU A 176 -12.33 -10.94 -8.00
C LEU A 176 -13.50 -11.69 -7.35
N TYR A 177 -14.56 -12.05 -8.10
CA TYR A 177 -15.58 -12.97 -7.58
C TYR A 177 -15.01 -14.31 -7.11
N GLY A 178 -13.91 -14.76 -7.74
CA GLY A 178 -13.23 -16.01 -7.37
C GLY A 178 -12.07 -15.86 -6.41
N VAL A 179 -11.64 -14.63 -6.10
CA VAL A 179 -10.60 -14.35 -5.09
C VAL A 179 -11.23 -14.00 -3.75
N LEU A 180 -12.13 -13.02 -3.76
CA LEU A 180 -12.61 -12.36 -2.54
C LEU A 180 -13.14 -13.33 -1.47
N PRO A 181 -14.05 -14.28 -1.77
CA PRO A 181 -14.62 -15.17 -0.75
C PRO A 181 -13.62 -16.18 -0.17
N TYR A 182 -12.41 -16.28 -0.74
CA TYR A 182 -11.37 -17.21 -0.31
C TYR A 182 -10.17 -16.51 0.33
N GLU A 183 -10.10 -15.18 0.24
CA GLU A 183 -9.19 -14.33 1.03
C GLU A 183 -9.91 -13.79 2.28
N MET A 184 -11.21 -13.51 2.19
CA MET A 184 -12.03 -13.02 3.29
C MET A 184 -13.41 -13.71 3.24
N SER A 185 -13.92 -14.14 4.39
CA SER A 185 -15.20 -14.87 4.43
C SER A 185 -16.36 -13.98 3.95
N ASP A 186 -17.23 -14.56 3.13
CA ASP A 186 -18.43 -13.88 2.58
C ASP A 186 -19.39 -13.35 3.68
N SER A 187 -19.29 -13.85 4.90
CA SER A 187 -20.09 -13.39 6.05
C SER A 187 -19.56 -12.13 6.73
N TRP A 188 -18.39 -11.62 6.34
CA TRP A 188 -17.78 -10.45 6.96
C TRP A 188 -18.53 -9.16 6.60
N PRO A 189 -18.35 -8.08 7.39
CA PRO A 189 -18.95 -6.78 7.09
C PRO A 189 -18.64 -6.34 5.65
N VAL A 190 -19.65 -5.84 4.94
CA VAL A 190 -19.51 -5.52 3.51
C VAL A 190 -18.43 -4.47 3.24
N GLU A 191 -18.23 -3.52 4.14
CA GLU A 191 -17.19 -2.49 3.99
C GLU A 191 -15.77 -3.10 4.13
N ALA A 192 -15.59 -4.16 4.92
CA ALA A 192 -14.34 -4.90 4.96
C ALA A 192 -14.10 -5.67 3.65
N LEU A 193 -15.16 -6.30 3.11
CA LEU A 193 -15.10 -6.96 1.81
C LEU A 193 -14.80 -5.97 0.67
N LYS A 194 -15.34 -4.74 0.72
CA LYS A 194 -15.02 -3.68 -0.25
C LYS A 194 -13.56 -3.25 -0.18
N ALA A 195 -13.03 -3.05 1.03
CA ALA A 195 -11.61 -2.76 1.22
C ALA A 195 -10.74 -3.89 0.65
N GLN A 196 -11.10 -5.15 0.94
CA GLN A 196 -10.41 -6.31 0.38
C GLN A 196 -10.50 -6.38 -1.14
N ALA A 197 -11.63 -5.99 -1.75
CA ALA A 197 -11.80 -5.98 -3.20
C ALA A 197 -10.88 -4.96 -3.87
N VAL A 198 -10.75 -3.76 -3.30
CA VAL A 198 -9.79 -2.75 -3.77
C VAL A 198 -8.35 -3.26 -3.63
N CYS A 199 -7.99 -3.84 -2.49
CA CYS A 199 -6.65 -4.41 -2.29
C CYS A 199 -6.34 -5.52 -3.31
N ALA A 200 -7.27 -6.46 -3.49
CA ALA A 200 -7.12 -7.58 -4.41
C ALA A 200 -7.04 -7.12 -5.87
N ARG A 201 -7.81 -6.09 -6.26
CA ARG A 201 -7.77 -5.49 -7.60
C ARG A 201 -6.42 -4.87 -7.89
N ASN A 202 -5.89 -4.06 -6.98
CA ASN A 202 -4.56 -3.48 -7.09
C ASN A 202 -3.48 -4.55 -7.26
N TYR A 203 -3.53 -5.61 -6.45
CA TYR A 203 -2.60 -6.72 -6.58
C TYR A 203 -2.68 -7.37 -7.96
N ALA A 204 -3.89 -7.67 -8.44
CA ALA A 204 -4.05 -8.26 -9.77
C ALA A 204 -3.49 -7.36 -10.87
N LEU A 205 -3.81 -6.06 -10.84
CA LEU A 205 -3.33 -5.08 -11.81
C LEU A 205 -1.80 -4.94 -11.81
N SER A 206 -1.14 -5.03 -10.66
CA SER A 206 0.33 -4.94 -10.57
C SER A 206 1.06 -6.17 -11.13
N HIS A 207 0.35 -7.27 -11.37
CA HIS A 207 0.90 -8.52 -11.90
C HIS A 207 0.56 -8.76 -13.38
N ILE A 208 -0.23 -7.89 -14.01
CA ILE A 208 -0.54 -7.99 -15.44
C ILE A 208 0.66 -7.59 -16.30
N GLY A 209 0.90 -8.35 -17.37
CA GLY A 209 1.81 -7.95 -18.44
C GLY A 209 3.06 -8.82 -18.62
N GLY A 210 3.15 -9.94 -17.90
CA GLY A 210 4.26 -10.90 -18.00
C GLY A 210 3.87 -12.24 -18.64
N GLY A 211 4.73 -12.80 -19.49
CA GLY A 211 4.73 -14.21 -19.87
C GLY A 211 3.42 -14.79 -20.45
N SER A 212 3.22 -16.10 -20.24
CA SER A 212 2.04 -16.84 -20.71
C SER A 212 0.80 -16.65 -19.83
N TYR A 213 0.99 -16.28 -18.56
CA TYR A 213 -0.04 -16.02 -17.56
C TYR A 213 0.47 -14.96 -16.57
N ASP A 214 -0.44 -14.25 -15.92
CA ASP A 214 -0.15 -13.14 -15.01
C ASP A 214 0.00 -13.60 -13.55
N VAL A 215 -0.86 -14.53 -13.11
CA VAL A 215 -0.88 -15.05 -11.72
C VAL A 215 -1.18 -16.56 -11.67
N VAL A 216 -0.90 -17.21 -10.54
CA VAL A 216 -1.37 -18.57 -10.23
C VAL A 216 -2.57 -18.56 -9.28
N ASP A 217 -3.36 -19.63 -9.28
CA ASP A 217 -4.60 -19.77 -8.50
C ASP A 217 -4.42 -20.12 -7.01
N THR A 218 -3.25 -19.83 -6.43
CA THR A 218 -2.90 -20.20 -5.05
C THR A 218 -2.38 -19.01 -4.28
N SER A 219 -2.17 -19.18 -2.97
CA SER A 219 -1.59 -18.16 -2.08
C SER A 219 -0.16 -17.70 -2.44
N ALA A 220 0.47 -18.28 -3.47
CA ALA A 220 1.67 -17.68 -4.07
C ALA A 220 1.36 -16.34 -4.77
N ASN A 221 0.11 -16.13 -5.19
CA ASN A 221 -0.42 -14.85 -5.61
C ASN A 221 -1.68 -14.51 -4.79
N GLN A 222 -2.84 -14.99 -5.23
CA GLN A 222 -4.12 -14.86 -4.54
C GLN A 222 -4.90 -16.17 -4.70
N VAL A 223 -5.67 -16.54 -3.70
CA VAL A 223 -6.45 -17.79 -3.71
C VAL A 223 -7.66 -17.63 -4.64
N TYR A 224 -7.47 -17.93 -5.92
CA TYR A 224 -8.53 -17.93 -6.93
C TYR A 224 -9.20 -19.31 -7.02
N ARG A 225 -10.49 -19.42 -6.68
CA ARG A 225 -11.26 -20.67 -6.83
C ARG A 225 -12.51 -20.49 -7.69
N GLY A 226 -12.41 -19.65 -8.70
CA GLY A 226 -13.47 -19.45 -9.68
C GLY A 226 -14.79 -18.92 -9.09
N TYR A 227 -15.83 -18.94 -9.91
CA TYR A 227 -17.11 -18.31 -9.59
C TYR A 227 -18.02 -19.20 -8.76
N LYS A 228 -18.62 -18.62 -7.71
CA LYS A 228 -19.63 -19.26 -6.87
C LYS A 228 -20.80 -18.30 -6.63
N ALA A 229 -21.94 -18.57 -7.26
CA ALA A 229 -23.14 -17.72 -7.18
C ALA A 229 -23.65 -17.47 -5.74
N SER A 230 -23.31 -18.34 -4.78
CA SER A 230 -23.75 -18.20 -3.39
C SER A 230 -22.96 -17.19 -2.55
N THR A 231 -21.85 -16.63 -3.05
CA THR A 231 -21.02 -15.65 -2.32
C THR A 231 -21.52 -14.23 -2.58
N VAL A 232 -22.73 -13.96 -2.12
CA VAL A 232 -23.51 -12.78 -2.51
C VAL A 232 -22.89 -11.48 -2.00
N ASN A 233 -22.36 -11.47 -0.76
CA ASN A 233 -21.74 -10.27 -0.20
C ASN A 233 -20.42 -9.94 -0.89
N SER A 234 -19.65 -10.97 -1.25
CA SER A 234 -18.38 -10.81 -1.96
C SER A 234 -18.61 -10.25 -3.35
N ILE A 235 -19.57 -10.82 -4.09
CA ILE A 235 -19.98 -10.31 -5.41
C ILE A 235 -20.43 -8.86 -5.30
N ARG A 236 -21.32 -8.54 -4.34
CA ARG A 236 -21.77 -7.17 -4.09
C ARG A 236 -20.60 -6.21 -3.80
N ALA A 237 -19.63 -6.63 -2.99
CA ALA A 237 -18.48 -5.78 -2.65
C ALA A 237 -17.57 -5.51 -3.85
N VAL A 238 -17.37 -6.50 -4.73
CA VAL A 238 -16.67 -6.33 -6.01
C VAL A 238 -17.43 -5.35 -6.89
N ASP A 239 -18.73 -5.56 -7.09
CA ASP A 239 -19.58 -4.74 -7.96
C ASP A 239 -19.65 -3.27 -7.50
N GLU A 240 -19.85 -3.04 -6.21
CA GLU A 240 -19.93 -1.70 -5.62
C GLU A 240 -18.56 -0.97 -5.60
N THR A 241 -17.46 -1.69 -5.89
CA THR A 241 -16.10 -1.12 -5.98
C THR A 241 -15.47 -1.32 -7.35
N ALA A 242 -16.26 -1.64 -8.38
CA ALA A 242 -15.76 -1.89 -9.72
C ALA A 242 -14.89 -0.72 -10.21
N GLY A 243 -13.68 -1.02 -10.69
CA GLY A 243 -12.71 -0.02 -11.13
C GLY A 243 -12.09 0.87 -10.05
N VAL A 244 -12.43 0.71 -8.77
CA VAL A 244 -11.81 1.45 -7.67
C VAL A 244 -10.46 0.82 -7.31
N THR A 245 -9.40 1.63 -7.33
CA THR A 245 -8.03 1.24 -7.05
C THR A 245 -7.35 2.22 -6.10
N ALA A 246 -6.45 1.74 -5.25
CA ALA A 246 -5.58 2.58 -4.43
C ALA A 246 -4.43 3.14 -5.27
N VAL A 247 -4.19 4.46 -5.20
CA VAL A 247 -3.10 5.13 -5.91
C VAL A 247 -2.30 6.05 -4.98
N CYS A 248 -1.00 6.11 -5.19
CA CYS A 248 -0.11 7.04 -4.52
C CYS A 248 0.75 7.75 -5.58
N GLU A 249 0.79 9.08 -5.54
CA GLU A 249 1.57 9.91 -6.49
C GLU A 249 1.26 9.58 -7.96
N GLY A 250 -0.01 9.31 -8.27
CA GLY A 250 -0.47 8.98 -9.63
C GLY A 250 -0.05 7.58 -10.12
N LYS A 251 0.48 6.73 -9.25
CA LYS A 251 0.82 5.33 -9.56
C LYS A 251 -0.04 4.38 -8.73
N LEU A 252 -0.28 3.19 -9.28
CA LEU A 252 -0.95 2.11 -8.55
C LEU A 252 -0.14 1.77 -7.29
N ALA A 253 -0.81 1.72 -6.14
CA ALA A 253 -0.19 1.37 -4.88
C ALA A 253 -0.05 -0.15 -4.71
N ASP A 254 1.10 -0.59 -4.21
CA ASP A 254 1.35 -1.95 -3.74
C ASP A 254 0.66 -2.18 -2.39
N VAL A 255 -0.56 -2.73 -2.41
CA VAL A 255 -1.41 -2.91 -1.23
C VAL A 255 -1.42 -4.38 -0.80
N TYR A 256 -0.48 -4.72 0.08
CA TYR A 256 -0.38 -6.03 0.69
C TYR A 256 -1.40 -6.19 1.83
N TYR A 257 -1.86 -7.41 2.05
CA TYR A 257 -2.79 -7.75 3.12
C TYR A 257 -2.40 -9.08 3.78
N SER A 258 -2.82 -9.25 5.04
CA SER A 258 -2.65 -10.49 5.80
C SER A 258 -3.90 -10.76 6.64
N ALA A 259 -4.07 -12.01 7.09
CA ALA A 259 -5.21 -12.40 7.93
C ALA A 259 -5.13 -11.80 9.35
N SER A 260 -3.90 -11.58 9.84
CA SER A 260 -3.57 -11.02 11.15
C SER A 260 -2.18 -10.38 11.06
N ASN A 261 -1.90 -9.39 11.90
CA ASN A 261 -0.66 -8.62 11.89
C ASN A 261 0.01 -8.53 13.29
N GLY A 262 -0.53 -9.23 14.29
CA GLY A 262 -0.02 -9.21 15.66
C GLY A 262 -0.30 -7.88 16.37
N GLY A 263 -1.30 -7.13 15.89
CA GLY A 263 -1.74 -5.85 16.41
C GLY A 263 -1.02 -4.63 15.84
N TYR A 264 -0.05 -4.76 14.93
CA TYR A 264 0.63 -3.64 14.25
C TYR A 264 0.87 -3.98 12.78
N THR A 265 0.62 -3.03 11.87
CA THR A 265 0.96 -3.19 10.45
C THR A 265 2.47 -3.20 10.24
N GLU A 266 2.90 -3.84 9.15
CA GLU A 266 4.32 -4.01 8.83
C GLU A 266 4.71 -3.37 7.50
N ILE A 267 6.00 -3.13 7.33
CA ILE A 267 6.57 -2.55 6.10
C ILE A 267 7.32 -3.59 5.26
N PRO A 268 7.46 -3.40 3.94
CA PRO A 268 8.16 -4.35 3.07
C PRO A 268 9.59 -4.71 3.52
N GLN A 269 10.29 -3.76 4.12
CA GLN A 269 11.67 -3.92 4.58
C GLN A 269 11.81 -4.97 5.69
N HIS A 270 10.74 -5.12 6.47
CA HIS A 270 10.66 -6.00 7.61
C HIS A 270 10.20 -7.42 7.24
N VAL A 271 9.49 -7.56 6.11
CA VAL A 271 8.86 -8.82 5.71
C VAL A 271 9.64 -9.53 4.60
N TRP A 272 10.09 -8.80 3.57
CA TRP A 272 10.67 -9.41 2.37
C TRP A 272 12.17 -9.15 2.21
N SER A 273 12.63 -7.90 2.34
CA SER A 273 14.04 -7.57 2.18
C SER A 273 14.37 -6.20 2.76
N ALA A 274 15.47 -6.07 3.50
CA ALA A 274 15.95 -4.79 4.01
C ALA A 274 16.20 -3.74 2.91
N SER A 275 16.43 -4.16 1.66
CA SER A 275 16.59 -3.27 0.50
C SER A 275 15.27 -2.90 -0.21
N ALA A 276 14.12 -3.40 0.27
CA ALA A 276 12.83 -3.07 -0.30
C ALA A 276 12.60 -1.55 -0.23
N LYS A 277 12.06 -1.00 -1.32
CA LYS A 277 11.78 0.44 -1.39
C LYS A 277 10.64 0.78 -0.44
N LEU A 278 10.91 1.67 0.52
CA LEU A 278 9.86 2.26 1.35
C LEU A 278 9.09 3.31 0.53
N LEU A 279 7.77 3.25 0.59
CA LEU A 279 6.86 4.16 -0.11
C LEU A 279 6.06 4.94 0.93
N PRO A 280 5.50 6.13 0.59
CA PRO A 280 4.88 7.01 1.58
C PRO A 280 3.71 6.40 2.37
N TYR A 281 3.07 5.36 1.84
CA TYR A 281 1.97 4.63 2.46
C TYR A 281 2.39 3.36 3.21
N HIS A 282 3.68 3.00 3.18
CA HIS A 282 4.23 1.92 3.99
C HIS A 282 4.53 2.45 5.39
N ILE A 283 3.49 2.51 6.22
CA ILE A 283 3.58 2.97 7.60
C ILE A 283 3.31 1.82 8.57
N ILE A 284 4.09 1.79 9.65
CA ILE A 284 3.83 0.93 10.80
C ILE A 284 2.79 1.65 11.65
N GLN A 285 1.65 1.03 11.85
CA GLN A 285 0.52 1.58 12.59
C GLN A 285 -0.07 0.53 13.51
N GLU A 286 -0.53 0.95 14.68
CA GLU A 286 -1.27 0.09 15.58
C GLU A 286 -2.60 -0.35 14.96
N ASP A 287 -2.89 -1.65 15.07
CA ASP A 287 -4.15 -2.30 14.75
C ASP A 287 -4.78 -2.86 16.04
N PRO A 288 -5.56 -2.04 16.75
CA PRO A 288 -6.19 -2.48 18.00
C PRO A 288 -7.25 -3.56 17.78
N TYR A 289 -7.74 -3.75 16.55
CA TYR A 289 -8.77 -4.75 16.24
C TYR A 289 -8.19 -6.15 16.13
N ASP A 290 -7.01 -6.29 15.51
CA ASP A 290 -6.30 -7.58 15.49
C ASP A 290 -5.76 -7.95 16.88
N ALA A 291 -5.25 -6.99 17.63
CA ALA A 291 -4.81 -7.21 19.02
C ALA A 291 -5.95 -7.71 19.93
N ALA A 292 -7.18 -7.25 19.68
CA ALA A 292 -8.38 -7.66 20.42
C ALA A 292 -9.03 -8.95 19.89
N ASN A 293 -8.56 -9.52 18.77
CA ASN A 293 -9.18 -10.68 18.13
C ASN A 293 -8.81 -11.98 18.87
N PRO A 294 -9.76 -12.64 19.58
CA PRO A 294 -9.45 -13.86 20.33
C PRO A 294 -9.17 -15.07 19.44
N TYR A 295 -9.46 -14.98 18.14
CA TYR A 295 -9.19 -16.04 17.17
C TYR A 295 -7.82 -15.90 16.50
N SER A 296 -7.11 -14.77 16.71
CA SER A 296 -5.76 -14.58 16.19
C SER A 296 -4.79 -15.52 16.90
N SER A 297 -3.77 -15.99 16.18
CA SER A 297 -2.72 -16.82 16.79
C SER A 297 -1.98 -16.00 17.84
N GLN A 298 -1.80 -16.57 19.03
CA GLN A 298 -1.09 -15.92 20.12
C GLN A 298 0.36 -16.38 20.17
N GLU A 299 1.27 -15.41 20.24
CA GLU A 299 2.70 -15.61 20.49
C GLU A 299 3.03 -15.13 21.91
N ALA A 300 3.92 -15.82 22.63
CA ALA A 300 4.34 -15.44 23.97
C ALA A 300 5.83 -15.14 24.01
N LEU A 301 6.16 -13.96 24.54
CA LEU A 301 7.53 -13.56 24.83
C LEU A 301 7.85 -13.83 26.29
N ILE A 302 8.87 -14.64 26.54
CA ILE A 302 9.34 -14.94 27.90
C ILE A 302 10.62 -14.16 28.14
N PHE A 303 10.51 -13.21 29.06
CA PHE A 303 11.62 -12.42 29.53
C PHE A 303 12.25 -13.12 30.73
N PRO A 304 13.59 -13.31 30.75
CA PRO A 304 14.25 -13.76 31.95
C PRO A 304 14.11 -12.68 33.03
N LYS A 305 14.00 -13.11 34.29
CA LYS A 305 13.88 -12.21 35.45
C LYS A 305 15.02 -11.18 35.50
N ASP A 306 16.21 -11.60 35.11
CA ASP A 306 17.38 -10.75 34.95
C ASP A 306 17.80 -10.74 33.48
N ILE A 307 17.75 -9.58 32.83
CA ILE A 307 18.18 -9.39 31.45
C ILE A 307 19.63 -8.87 31.48
N SER A 308 20.58 -9.79 31.36
CA SER A 308 22.01 -9.51 31.20
C SER A 308 22.49 -9.98 29.82
N GLY A 309 23.67 -9.57 29.36
CA GLY A 309 24.15 -9.85 28.00
C GLY A 309 24.17 -11.33 27.58
N SER A 310 24.09 -12.28 28.51
CA SER A 310 23.95 -13.72 28.23
C SER A 310 22.50 -14.25 28.29
N ASN A 311 21.57 -13.52 28.92
CA ASN A 311 20.18 -13.90 29.10
C ASN A 311 19.33 -13.27 27.99
N LYS A 312 19.01 -14.07 26.97
CA LYS A 312 18.19 -13.62 25.84
C LYS A 312 16.70 -13.83 26.10
N ILE A 313 15.87 -12.99 25.47
CA ILE A 313 14.42 -13.18 25.40
C ILE A 313 14.15 -14.53 24.73
N SER A 314 13.39 -15.39 25.39
CA SER A 314 12.96 -16.67 24.84
C SER A 314 11.61 -16.49 24.16
N TYR A 315 11.44 -17.04 22.98
CA TYR A 315 10.19 -16.99 22.22
C TYR A 315 9.46 -18.32 22.34
N GLN A 316 8.15 -18.29 22.62
CA GLN A 316 7.28 -19.46 22.55
C GLN A 316 6.02 -19.15 21.74
N TYR A 317 5.46 -20.15 21.09
CA TYR A 317 4.21 -20.02 20.33
C TYR A 317 3.25 -21.16 20.62
N ALA A 318 1.95 -20.91 20.43
CA ALA A 318 0.93 -21.93 20.60
C ALA A 318 0.93 -22.92 19.42
N SER A 319 1.08 -24.21 19.72
CA SER A 319 0.97 -25.30 18.75
C SER A 319 0.31 -26.51 19.40
N GLY A 320 -0.77 -27.02 18.79
CA GLY A 320 -1.51 -28.18 19.32
C GLY A 320 -2.04 -28.00 20.74
N GLY A 321 -2.39 -26.77 21.14
CA GLY A 321 -2.88 -26.45 22.48
C GLY A 321 -1.81 -26.37 23.58
N LYS A 322 -0.51 -26.34 23.20
CA LYS A 322 0.62 -26.18 24.13
C LYS A 322 1.52 -25.04 23.67
N MET A 323 2.25 -24.44 24.61
CA MET A 323 3.33 -23.50 24.29
C MET A 323 4.60 -24.28 23.95
N VAL A 324 5.17 -24.01 22.79
CA VAL A 324 6.40 -24.66 22.30
C VAL A 324 7.48 -23.60 22.13
N ALA A 325 8.70 -23.91 22.58
CA ALA A 325 9.85 -23.04 22.38
C ALA A 325 10.15 -22.89 20.88
N GLY A 326 10.27 -21.65 20.40
CA GLY A 326 10.82 -21.39 19.08
C GLY A 326 12.35 -21.35 19.10
N SER A 327 12.96 -21.52 17.93
CA SER A 327 14.39 -21.53 17.71
C SER A 327 14.77 -20.71 16.47
N GLY A 328 15.98 -20.15 16.46
CA GLY A 328 16.50 -19.43 15.29
C GLY A 328 15.63 -18.22 14.88
N GLY A 329 15.02 -18.29 13.70
CA GLY A 329 14.25 -17.18 13.09
C GLY A 329 13.00 -16.75 13.89
N GLU A 330 12.50 -17.61 14.77
CA GLU A 330 11.36 -17.29 15.64
C GLU A 330 11.74 -16.36 16.80
N SER A 331 12.93 -16.52 17.39
CA SER A 331 13.48 -15.56 18.35
C SER A 331 13.76 -14.19 17.72
N ALA A 332 14.12 -14.16 16.43
CA ALA A 332 14.29 -12.91 15.69
C ALA A 332 12.97 -12.15 15.52
N ARG A 333 11.81 -12.83 15.49
CA ARG A 333 10.49 -12.17 15.42
C ARG A 333 10.15 -11.45 16.73
N ALA A 334 10.49 -12.05 17.87
CA ALA A 334 10.31 -11.44 19.20
C ALA A 334 11.09 -10.14 19.36
N GLU A 335 12.38 -10.17 19.01
CA GLU A 335 13.26 -9.00 19.05
C GLU A 335 12.74 -7.91 18.11
N LYS A 336 12.36 -8.31 16.89
CA LYS A 336 11.77 -7.42 15.90
C LYS A 336 10.47 -6.77 16.37
N TYR A 337 9.60 -7.51 17.06
CA TYR A 337 8.38 -6.95 17.67
C TYR A 337 8.73 -5.82 18.64
N LEU A 338 9.67 -6.04 19.56
CA LEU A 338 10.10 -5.01 20.51
C LEU A 338 10.70 -3.79 19.81
N LEU A 339 11.57 -4.01 18.81
CA LEU A 339 12.14 -2.91 18.02
C LEU A 339 11.05 -2.12 17.30
N SER A 340 10.09 -2.79 16.65
CA SER A 340 9.00 -2.11 15.94
C SER A 340 8.15 -1.22 16.85
N LYS A 341 7.89 -1.66 18.10
CA LYS A 341 7.17 -0.90 19.13
C LYS A 341 7.99 0.27 19.68
N ALA A 342 9.32 0.14 19.67
CA ALA A 342 10.22 1.20 20.11
C ALA A 342 10.37 2.33 19.07
N LEU A 343 10.15 2.07 17.76
CA LEU A 343 10.39 3.05 16.70
C LEU A 343 9.72 4.42 16.94
N PRO A 344 8.43 4.51 17.31
CA PRO A 344 7.80 5.82 17.57
C PRO A 344 8.44 6.56 18.75
N ALA A 345 8.79 5.84 19.82
CA ALA A 345 9.42 6.42 21.01
C ALA A 345 10.85 6.91 20.73
N VAL A 346 11.61 6.18 19.89
CA VAL A 346 12.95 6.58 19.45
C VAL A 346 12.87 7.79 18.50
N ALA A 347 11.95 7.77 17.53
CA ALA A 347 11.73 8.87 16.61
C ALA A 347 11.32 10.16 17.34
N ALA A 348 10.46 10.06 18.36
CA ALA A 348 10.05 11.19 19.20
C ALA A 348 11.22 11.86 19.94
N LYS A 349 12.34 11.16 20.12
CA LYS A 349 13.59 11.69 20.70
C LYS A 349 14.55 12.29 19.67
N GLY A 350 14.15 12.37 18.39
CA GLY A 350 14.94 12.99 17.32
C GLY A 350 15.98 12.06 16.68
N TYR A 351 15.87 10.75 16.89
CA TYR A 351 16.74 9.74 16.28
C TYR A 351 16.11 9.19 15.00
N ALA A 352 16.95 8.69 14.09
CA ALA A 352 16.52 7.89 12.95
C ALA A 352 15.89 6.59 13.45
N ALA A 353 14.59 6.40 13.17
CA ALA A 353 13.82 5.22 13.59
C ALA A 353 12.63 5.00 12.65
N SER A 354 12.93 4.85 11.36
CA SER A 354 11.95 4.57 10.30
C SER A 354 11.77 3.07 10.04
N SER A 355 12.75 2.26 10.45
CA SER A 355 12.82 0.82 10.29
C SER A 355 13.51 0.20 11.51
N VAL A 356 13.22 -1.07 11.84
CA VAL A 356 13.93 -1.80 12.90
C VAL A 356 15.42 -1.96 12.61
N ALA A 357 15.87 -1.77 11.37
CA ALA A 357 17.29 -1.73 11.01
C ALA A 357 18.00 -0.46 11.50
N ASP A 358 17.26 0.60 11.85
CA ASP A 358 17.82 1.86 12.34
C ASP A 358 18.23 1.79 13.82
N ILE A 359 17.77 0.76 14.54
CA ILE A 359 17.94 0.61 15.99
C ILE A 359 18.36 -0.82 16.39
N GLN A 360 19.10 -0.95 17.49
CA GLN A 360 19.48 -2.25 18.05
C GLN A 360 19.29 -2.26 19.56
N ILE A 361 18.69 -3.31 20.13
CA ILE A 361 18.55 -3.44 21.58
C ILE A 361 19.95 -3.61 22.21
N LEU A 362 20.33 -2.68 23.09
CA LEU A 362 21.54 -2.77 23.92
C LEU A 362 21.23 -3.41 25.28
N GLY A 363 20.01 -3.22 25.78
CA GLY A 363 19.54 -3.87 27.00
C GLY A 363 18.10 -3.50 27.33
N ILE A 364 17.44 -4.35 28.13
CA ILE A 364 16.13 -4.05 28.72
C ILE A 364 16.36 -3.58 30.15
N ASN A 365 15.87 -2.39 30.48
CA ASN A 365 16.09 -1.75 31.77
C ASN A 365 15.03 -2.18 32.80
N SER A 366 13.76 -2.26 32.40
CA SER A 366 12.68 -2.71 33.27
C SER A 366 11.43 -3.14 32.47
N ILE A 367 10.61 -4.00 33.07
CA ILE A 367 9.27 -4.35 32.58
C ILE A 367 8.28 -4.03 33.70
N THR A 368 7.35 -3.12 33.45
CA THR A 368 6.33 -2.72 34.43
C THR A 368 4.96 -3.14 33.92
N PRO A 369 4.30 -4.12 34.57
CA PRO A 369 2.97 -4.55 34.16
C PRO A 369 1.90 -3.51 34.51
N ASP A 370 0.98 -3.24 33.60
CA ASP A 370 -0.02 -2.17 33.74
C ASP A 370 -1.42 -2.69 34.12
N THR A 371 -1.80 -3.91 33.70
CA THR A 371 -3.17 -4.42 33.91
C THR A 371 -3.16 -5.89 34.29
N TYR A 372 -3.57 -6.19 35.52
CA TYR A 372 -3.73 -7.56 36.05
C TYR A 372 -5.01 -8.20 35.50
N GLU A 373 -4.92 -9.42 34.98
CA GLU A 373 -6.10 -10.18 34.56
C GLU A 373 -6.42 -11.33 35.54
N SER A 374 -5.51 -12.28 35.70
CA SER A 374 -5.73 -13.45 36.57
C SER A 374 -4.43 -14.22 36.83
N GLN A 375 -4.50 -15.22 37.71
CA GLN A 375 -3.55 -16.34 37.67
C GLN A 375 -3.88 -17.23 36.47
N HIS A 376 -2.88 -17.59 35.68
CA HIS A 376 -3.01 -18.67 34.70
C HIS A 376 -2.49 -19.97 35.35
N ASN A 377 -3.10 -21.12 35.08
CA ASN A 377 -2.70 -22.44 35.61
C ASN A 377 -1.38 -22.96 35.00
N ILE A 378 -0.47 -22.06 34.64
CA ILE A 378 0.87 -22.36 34.17
C ILE A 378 1.81 -22.06 35.34
N LYS A 379 2.62 -23.06 35.70
CA LYS A 379 3.65 -22.89 36.72
C LYS A 379 4.63 -21.79 36.30
N ASP A 380 5.05 -20.98 37.26
CA ASP A 380 6.17 -20.05 37.03
C ASP A 380 7.48 -20.81 36.73
N TYR A 381 8.56 -20.09 36.42
CA TYR A 381 9.88 -20.68 36.17
C TYR A 381 10.37 -21.60 37.32
N ASN A 382 9.86 -21.42 38.54
CA ASN A 382 10.22 -22.20 39.72
C ASN A 382 9.25 -23.37 39.99
N GLY A 383 8.24 -23.60 39.14
CA GLY A 383 7.27 -24.67 39.32
C GLY A 383 6.08 -24.31 40.23
N ASN A 384 5.93 -23.05 40.65
CA ASN A 384 4.89 -22.59 41.57
C ASN A 384 3.65 -22.07 40.82
N ASP A 385 2.46 -22.21 41.43
CA ASP A 385 1.23 -21.55 40.97
C ASP A 385 1.22 -20.08 41.38
N ALA A 386 2.24 -19.32 40.97
CA ALA A 386 2.42 -17.91 41.31
C ALA A 386 2.47 -17.02 40.07
N CYS A 387 2.30 -17.59 38.87
CA CYS A 387 2.42 -16.83 37.64
C CYS A 387 1.16 -15.99 37.41
N VAL A 388 1.36 -14.69 37.45
CA VAL A 388 0.32 -13.68 37.26
C VAL A 388 0.30 -13.27 35.79
N CYS A 389 -0.88 -13.28 35.18
CA CYS A 389 -1.10 -12.76 33.84
C CYS A 389 -1.36 -11.27 33.89
N PHE A 390 -0.64 -10.52 33.06
CA PHE A 390 -0.90 -9.12 32.79
C PHE A 390 -1.15 -8.93 31.31
N GLN A 391 -2.18 -8.14 30.96
CA GLN A 391 -2.55 -7.91 29.56
C GLN A 391 -1.54 -7.00 28.86
N ASN A 392 -1.01 -6.02 29.59
CA ASN A 392 -0.07 -5.03 29.08
C ASN A 392 1.11 -4.86 30.04
N ALA A 393 2.28 -4.57 29.47
CA ALA A 393 3.45 -4.15 30.23
C ALA A 393 4.25 -3.10 29.46
N ALA A 394 4.65 -2.04 30.16
CA ALA A 394 5.62 -1.08 29.67
C ALA A 394 7.02 -1.71 29.73
N VAL A 395 7.69 -1.76 28.58
CA VAL A 395 9.09 -2.20 28.48
C VAL A 395 9.96 -0.96 28.33
N ASN A 396 10.77 -0.67 29.34
CA ASN A 396 11.81 0.34 29.26
C ASN A 396 13.10 -0.31 28.76
N MET A 397 13.67 0.19 27.67
CA MET A 397 14.84 -0.42 27.06
C MET A 397 15.83 0.63 26.54
N THR A 398 17.09 0.25 26.44
CA THR A 398 18.12 1.06 25.82
C THR A 398 18.45 0.47 24.46
N VAL A 399 18.36 1.29 23.42
CA VAL A 399 18.70 0.93 22.04
C VAL A 399 19.86 1.78 21.55
N SER A 400 20.67 1.28 20.61
CA SER A 400 21.54 2.15 19.81
C SER A 400 20.70 2.74 18.68
N ALA A 401 20.87 4.03 18.42
CA ALA A 401 20.18 4.72 17.33
C ALA A 401 21.08 5.81 16.74
N LYS A 402 20.85 6.16 15.48
CA LYS A 402 21.59 7.25 14.82
C LYS A 402 20.84 8.57 14.99
N ARG A 403 21.53 9.61 15.44
CA ARG A 403 21.01 10.99 15.44
C ARG A 403 21.81 11.81 14.46
N PHE A 404 21.13 12.63 13.67
CA PHE A 404 21.80 13.63 12.85
C PHE A 404 22.34 14.73 13.76
N VAL A 405 23.66 14.93 13.71
CA VAL A 405 24.34 16.00 14.41
C VAL A 405 24.88 16.96 13.35
N PRO A 406 24.30 18.15 13.20
CA PRO A 406 24.86 19.15 12.29
C PRO A 406 26.23 19.61 12.80
N ASP A 407 27.19 19.85 11.90
CA ASP A 407 28.56 20.29 12.22
C ASP A 407 28.58 21.66 12.92
N SER A 408 27.49 22.42 12.79
CA SER A 408 27.23 23.66 13.53
C SER A 408 25.73 23.79 13.79
N VAL A 409 25.34 24.25 14.98
CA VAL A 409 23.96 24.58 15.28
C VAL A 409 23.67 25.98 14.77
N ALA A 410 22.64 26.15 13.93
CA ALA A 410 22.25 27.48 13.45
C ALA A 410 21.96 28.40 14.65
N GLY A 411 22.68 29.51 14.74
CA GLY A 411 22.61 30.46 15.84
C GLY A 411 23.49 30.15 17.05
N ASP A 412 24.29 29.07 17.05
CA ASP A 412 25.33 28.81 18.06
C ASP A 412 26.58 29.62 17.72
N VAL A 413 26.64 30.85 18.25
CA VAL A 413 27.68 31.82 17.91
C VAL A 413 28.92 31.59 18.77
N ASN A 414 28.77 31.07 19.98
CA ASN A 414 29.91 30.82 20.87
C ASN A 414 30.59 29.46 20.62
N GLY A 415 29.97 28.58 19.82
CA GLY A 415 30.49 27.27 19.43
C GLY A 415 30.38 26.21 20.54
N ASP A 416 29.46 26.38 21.50
CA ASP A 416 29.26 25.45 22.62
C ASP A 416 28.34 24.26 22.28
N GLY A 417 27.86 24.21 21.04
CA GLY A 417 26.98 23.18 20.51
C GLY A 417 25.50 23.44 20.78
N LYS A 418 25.12 24.61 21.31
CA LYS A 418 23.73 24.93 21.68
C LYS A 418 23.36 26.36 21.29
N LEU A 419 22.12 26.54 20.82
CA LEU A 419 21.52 27.87 20.74
C LEU A 419 20.99 28.28 22.13
N THR A 420 21.61 29.28 22.75
CA THR A 420 21.23 29.80 24.07
C THR A 420 20.99 31.31 24.08
N ILE A 421 20.57 31.84 25.24
CA ILE A 421 20.47 33.29 25.46
C ILE A 421 21.85 33.97 25.34
N SER A 422 22.94 33.24 25.60
CA SER A 422 24.31 33.75 25.43
C SER A 422 24.58 34.09 23.96
N ASP A 423 24.23 33.20 23.03
CA ASP A 423 24.40 33.41 21.58
C ASP A 423 23.54 34.55 21.06
N TYR A 424 22.28 34.57 21.49
CA TYR A 424 21.38 35.69 21.22
C TYR A 424 21.96 37.02 21.71
N THR A 425 22.63 37.03 22.87
CA THR A 425 23.30 38.21 23.40
C THR A 425 24.52 38.59 22.56
N LEU A 426 25.30 37.63 22.08
CA LEU A 426 26.44 37.88 21.18
C LEU A 426 25.98 38.55 19.88
N VAL A 427 24.90 38.07 19.26
CA VAL A 427 24.34 38.70 18.05
C VAL A 427 23.86 40.12 18.34
N ARG A 428 23.24 40.35 19.50
CA ARG A 428 22.87 41.70 19.94
C ARG A 428 24.08 42.63 20.04
N LEU A 429 25.17 42.17 20.64
CA LEU A 429 26.40 42.96 20.80
C LEU A 429 27.04 43.30 19.45
N TYR A 430 27.01 42.35 18.51
CA TYR A 430 27.47 42.57 17.13
C TYR A 430 26.62 43.60 16.39
N LEU A 431 25.29 43.49 16.44
CA LEU A 431 24.38 44.45 15.79
C LEU A 431 24.49 45.87 16.38
N LEU A 432 24.91 45.99 17.63
CA LEU A 432 25.18 47.27 18.30
C LEU A 432 26.62 47.77 18.07
N SER A 433 27.43 47.07 17.26
CA SER A 433 28.84 47.38 17.01
C SER A 433 29.68 47.44 18.30
N LEU A 434 29.28 46.69 19.33
CA LEU A 434 30.00 46.55 20.59
C LEU A 434 30.97 45.35 20.57
N ARG A 435 30.89 44.51 19.53
CA ARG A 435 31.73 43.33 19.30
C ARG A 435 31.83 43.04 17.81
N GLU A 436 33.01 42.67 17.35
CA GLU A 436 33.22 42.15 15.99
C GLU A 436 33.14 40.62 15.98
N PHE A 437 32.60 40.05 14.90
CA PHE A 437 32.52 38.61 14.69
C PHE A 437 33.57 38.15 13.68
N ASN A 438 34.15 36.97 13.93
CA ASN A 438 34.93 36.24 12.93
C ASN A 438 34.01 35.56 11.89
N ASP A 439 34.59 34.91 10.87
CA ASP A 439 33.82 34.33 9.77
C ASP A 439 32.92 33.17 10.21
N ALA A 440 33.35 32.34 11.17
CA ALA A 440 32.55 31.25 11.72
C ALA A 440 31.37 31.77 12.54
N GLU A 441 31.59 32.82 13.34
CA GLU A 441 30.56 33.48 14.12
C GLU A 441 29.53 34.19 13.23
N LYS A 442 29.97 34.80 12.12
CA LYS A 442 29.07 35.39 11.12
C LYS A 442 28.22 34.33 10.42
N ALA A 443 28.83 33.20 10.05
CA ALA A 443 28.11 32.09 9.44
C ALA A 443 27.09 31.47 10.40
N ALA A 444 27.44 31.30 11.69
CA ALA A 444 26.52 30.78 12.69
C ALA A 444 25.38 31.77 13.01
N ALA A 445 25.66 33.07 13.02
CA ALA A 445 24.67 34.11 13.30
C ALA A 445 23.75 34.43 12.12
N ASP A 446 24.11 34.10 10.87
CA ASP A 446 23.26 34.19 9.69
C ASP A 446 22.31 32.99 9.61
N VAL A 447 21.29 32.98 10.47
CA VAL A 447 20.37 31.84 10.61
C VAL A 447 19.32 31.76 9.49
N ASN A 448 19.25 32.76 8.62
CA ASN A 448 18.36 32.79 7.48
C ASN A 448 19.07 32.48 6.13
N GLY A 449 20.41 32.52 6.13
CA GLY A 449 21.26 32.17 4.99
C GLY A 449 21.35 33.23 3.90
N ASP A 450 21.09 34.51 4.20
CA ASP A 450 21.14 35.62 3.24
C ASP A 450 22.54 36.25 3.07
N GLY A 451 23.52 35.72 3.80
CA GLY A 451 24.91 36.16 3.82
C GLY A 451 25.18 37.35 4.74
N LYS A 452 24.21 37.77 5.57
CA LYS A 452 24.33 38.93 6.46
C LYS A 452 23.79 38.62 7.86
N VAL A 453 24.53 39.06 8.87
CA VAL A 453 24.02 39.07 10.25
C VAL A 453 23.22 40.35 10.50
N SER A 454 21.90 40.22 10.66
CA SER A 454 20.97 41.34 10.73
C SER A 454 19.94 41.20 11.87
N VAL A 455 19.07 42.21 12.01
CA VAL A 455 17.94 42.16 12.96
C VAL A 455 16.96 41.03 12.62
N ALA A 456 16.91 40.60 11.36
CA ALA A 456 16.09 39.46 10.94
C ALA A 456 16.58 38.17 11.61
N ASP A 457 17.89 37.94 11.61
CA ASP A 457 18.54 36.78 12.23
C ASP A 457 18.37 36.78 13.74
N TYR A 458 18.60 37.93 14.36
CA TYR A 458 18.34 38.16 15.78
C TYR A 458 16.88 37.81 16.16
N THR A 459 15.92 38.21 15.32
CA THR A 459 14.50 37.91 15.54
C THR A 459 14.20 36.43 15.40
N LEU A 460 14.78 35.75 14.40
CA LEU A 460 14.61 34.31 14.19
C LEU A 460 15.22 33.50 15.35
N MET A 461 16.40 33.88 15.84
CA MET A 461 17.01 33.28 17.04
C MET A 461 16.13 33.45 18.27
N ARG A 462 15.50 34.62 18.46
CA ARG A 462 14.55 34.84 19.55
C ARG A 462 13.34 33.91 19.45
N LEU A 463 12.76 33.78 18.27
CA LEU A 463 11.60 32.91 18.04
C LEU A 463 11.96 31.44 18.27
N ALA A 464 13.16 31.02 17.89
CA ALA A 464 13.67 29.67 18.14
C ALA A 464 13.89 29.39 19.63
N LEU A 465 14.49 30.33 20.38
CA LEU A 465 14.64 30.23 21.84
C LEU A 465 13.29 30.18 22.58
N LEU A 466 12.25 30.79 22.00
CA LEU A 466 10.88 30.76 22.53
C LEU A 466 10.08 29.53 22.06
N GLY A 467 10.66 28.65 21.24
CA GLY A 467 9.98 27.48 20.68
C GLY A 467 8.90 27.81 19.64
N LEU A 468 8.86 29.06 19.15
CA LEU A 468 7.83 29.54 18.22
C LEU A 468 8.15 29.27 16.74
N LYS A 469 9.44 29.04 16.41
CA LYS A 469 9.88 28.75 15.04
C LYS A 469 11.25 28.04 15.03
N GLY A 470 11.37 26.91 14.34
CA GLY A 470 12.66 26.24 14.14
C GLY A 470 13.57 27.00 13.17
N LEU A 471 14.89 26.93 13.39
CA LEU A 471 15.90 27.43 12.45
C LEU A 471 16.23 26.31 11.46
N ASN A 472 16.00 26.55 10.16
CA ASN A 472 16.30 25.58 9.12
C ASN A 472 17.75 25.75 8.69
N GLY A 473 18.65 25.02 9.34
CA GLY A 473 20.02 24.83 8.86
C GLY A 473 20.27 23.36 8.62
N LEU A 474 20.08 22.88 7.39
CA LEU A 474 20.78 21.67 6.95
C LEU A 474 22.21 22.07 6.61
N GLY A 475 23.00 22.34 7.64
CA GLY A 475 24.46 22.38 7.50
C GLY A 475 24.99 21.00 7.13
N ALA A 476 26.23 20.95 6.65
CA ALA A 476 27.00 19.71 6.69
C ALA A 476 26.93 19.13 8.12
N GLY A 477 26.85 17.82 8.23
CA GLY A 477 26.63 17.14 9.49
C GLY A 477 26.87 15.65 9.34
N SER A 478 26.99 14.96 10.46
CA SER A 478 27.22 13.52 10.50
C SER A 478 26.19 12.82 11.37
N TYR A 479 25.92 11.55 11.06
CA TYR A 479 25.13 10.71 11.95
C TYR A 479 26.05 10.13 13.03
N VAL A 480 25.70 10.37 14.29
CA VAL A 480 26.35 9.74 15.44
C VAL A 480 25.46 8.61 15.94
N THR A 481 26.05 7.43 16.13
CA THR A 481 25.37 6.30 16.79
C THR A 481 25.61 6.39 18.29
N GLU A 482 24.54 6.48 19.07
CA GLU A 482 24.61 6.56 20.53
C GLU A 482 23.48 5.77 21.20
N PRO A 483 23.62 5.39 22.49
CA PRO A 483 22.55 4.77 23.26
C PRO A 483 21.41 5.76 23.55
N VAL A 484 20.16 5.32 23.38
CA VAL A 484 18.95 6.04 23.79
C VAL A 484 18.03 5.09 24.54
N THR A 485 17.61 5.50 25.74
CA THR A 485 16.60 4.75 26.52
C THR A 485 15.21 5.18 26.09
N VAL A 486 14.30 4.25 25.82
CA VAL A 486 12.91 4.49 25.40
C VAL A 486 11.92 3.69 26.24
#